data_AF-A0AAD5XAK8-F1
#
_entry.id   AF-A0AAD5XAK8-F1
#
_cell.length_a   1.000
_cell.length_b   1.000
_cell.length_c   1.000
_cell.angle_alpha   90.00
_cell.angle_beta   90.00
_cell.angle_gamma   90.00
#
_symmetry.space_group_name_H-M   'P 1'
#
loop_
_entity.id
_entity.type
_entity.pdbx_description
1 polymer ?
#
loop_
_entity_poly.entity_id
_entity_poly.type
_entity_poly.pdbx_seq_one_letter_code
_entity_poly.pdbx_strand_id
1 'polypeptide(L)'
;KPNAKTSTTASSGTYKNTRLAKKYDPKSLLAKLENEKVKLADLASKNPTKHAAVLENARWEKATAMAHGAVIRDDMALVKKTVKKLEKRKVKSHNEWKKRTDGVAKSIMDRDKIRAENLKARSEGKKKNVSHGVKKGSGVTKKKGASAAGGKKRAGGKASIAQR
;
A
#
# COMPACT_ATOMS: atom_id res chain seq x y z
N LYS A 1 60.62 20.62 -14.44
CA LYS A 1 60.20 20.51 -13.02
C LYS A 1 58.68 20.71 -12.94
N PRO A 2 57.97 19.97 -12.06
CA PRO A 2 56.78 19.20 -12.42
C PRO A 2 55.46 19.79 -11.90
N ASN A 3 54.32 19.32 -12.42
CA ASN A 3 53.12 19.22 -11.60
C ASN A 3 52.22 18.06 -12.05
N ALA A 4 52.58 16.85 -11.63
CA ALA A 4 51.73 15.68 -11.71
C ALA A 4 50.63 15.80 -10.65
N LYS A 5 49.40 16.09 -11.08
CA LYS A 5 48.22 15.99 -10.21
C LYS A 5 47.80 14.51 -10.16
N THR A 6 48.36 13.76 -9.23
CA THR A 6 47.84 12.46 -8.82
C THR A 6 46.53 12.66 -8.05
N SER A 7 45.39 12.65 -8.74
CA SER A 7 44.09 12.50 -8.09
C SER A 7 43.85 11.04 -7.76
N THR A 8 44.43 10.59 -6.65
CA THR A 8 44.00 9.39 -5.94
C THR A 8 42.63 9.68 -5.33
N THR A 9 41.57 9.58 -6.13
CA THR A 9 40.21 9.49 -5.60
C THR A 9 39.97 8.02 -5.31
N ALA A 10 39.99 7.71 -4.01
CA ALA A 10 39.71 6.41 -3.43
C ALA A 10 38.66 5.64 -4.24
N SER A 11 39.00 4.39 -4.60
CA SER A 11 38.01 3.38 -4.93
C SER A 11 37.07 3.28 -3.74
N SER A 12 35.95 4.00 -3.79
CA SER A 12 34.84 3.84 -2.88
C SER A 12 34.31 2.44 -3.17
N GLY A 13 34.81 1.48 -2.39
CA GLY A 13 34.39 0.09 -2.45
C GLY A 13 32.88 0.08 -2.52
N THR A 14 32.35 -0.36 -3.66
CA THR A 14 30.94 -0.57 -3.84
C THR A 14 30.57 -1.69 -2.87
N TYR A 15 30.03 -1.32 -1.72
CA TYR A 15 29.34 -2.24 -0.84
C TYR A 15 28.28 -2.90 -1.72
N LYS A 16 28.52 -4.15 -2.12
CA LYS A 16 27.56 -4.93 -2.89
C LYS A 16 26.29 -4.97 -2.05
N ASN A 17 25.32 -4.14 -2.44
CA ASN A 17 24.06 -4.03 -1.74
C ASN A 17 23.35 -5.37 -1.90
N THR A 18 23.45 -6.22 -0.88
CA THR A 18 22.76 -7.53 -0.81
C THR A 18 21.24 -7.39 -0.85
N ARG A 19 20.68 -6.17 -0.90
CA ARG A 19 19.27 -5.91 -1.26
C ARG A 19 18.93 -6.22 -2.72
N LEU A 20 19.94 -6.41 -3.59
CA LEU A 20 19.78 -7.00 -4.92
C LEU A 20 20.03 -8.52 -4.94
N ALA A 21 20.22 -9.17 -3.79
CA ALA A 21 20.09 -10.62 -3.72
C ALA A 21 18.73 -11.00 -4.30
N LYS A 22 18.72 -11.99 -5.20
CA LYS A 22 17.53 -12.45 -5.93
C LYS A 22 16.37 -12.57 -4.95
N LYS A 23 15.35 -11.73 -5.13
CA LYS A 23 14.20 -11.67 -4.21
C LYS A 23 13.65 -13.08 -4.03
N TYR A 24 13.48 -13.49 -2.77
CA TYR A 24 12.93 -14.79 -2.42
C TYR A 24 11.55 -14.96 -3.05
N ASP A 25 11.41 -15.93 -3.97
CA ASP A 25 10.16 -16.26 -4.64
C ASP A 25 9.67 -17.66 -4.23
N PRO A 26 8.63 -17.75 -3.38
CA PRO A 26 8.07 -19.02 -2.93
C PRO A 26 7.47 -19.88 -4.04
N LYS A 27 7.03 -19.29 -5.16
CA LYS A 27 6.40 -20.05 -6.25
C LYS A 27 7.46 -20.84 -7.03
N SER A 28 8.55 -20.18 -7.42
CA SER A 28 9.67 -20.89 -8.04
C SER A 28 10.33 -21.89 -7.10
N LEU A 29 10.39 -21.62 -5.79
CA LEU A 29 10.87 -22.59 -4.81
C LEU A 29 9.99 -23.85 -4.76
N LEU A 30 8.67 -23.70 -4.77
CA LEU A 30 7.73 -24.82 -4.81
C LEU A 30 7.96 -25.69 -6.05
N ALA A 31 8.08 -25.07 -7.23
CA ALA A 31 8.33 -25.79 -8.47
C ALA A 31 9.67 -26.55 -8.46
N LYS A 32 10.71 -25.96 -7.86
CA LYS A 32 12.02 -26.63 -7.70
C LYS A 32 11.89 -27.88 -6.82
N LEU A 33 11.23 -27.78 -5.67
CA LEU A 33 11.05 -28.91 -4.76
C LEU A 33 10.23 -30.04 -5.41
N GLU A 34 9.20 -29.70 -6.19
CA GLU A 34 8.42 -30.70 -6.93
C GLU A 34 9.27 -31.41 -8.00
N ASN A 35 10.07 -30.66 -8.75
CA ASN A 35 10.97 -31.23 -9.75
C ASN A 35 12.09 -32.09 -9.13
N GLU A 36 12.66 -31.66 -8.01
CA GLU A 36 13.66 -32.44 -7.27
C GLU A 36 13.08 -33.76 -6.76
N LYS A 37 11.84 -33.73 -6.26
CA LYS A 37 11.15 -34.94 -5.82
C LYS A 37 10.94 -35.94 -6.97
N VAL A 38 10.56 -35.45 -8.15
CA VAL A 38 10.41 -36.30 -9.35
C VAL A 38 11.76 -36.89 -9.75
N LYS A 39 12.83 -36.08 -9.82
CA LYS A 39 14.17 -36.55 -10.16
C LYS A 39 14.69 -37.61 -9.19
N LEU A 40 14.45 -37.44 -7.89
CA LEU A 40 14.84 -38.44 -6.89
C LEU A 40 14.06 -39.74 -7.06
N ALA A 41 12.77 -39.68 -7.37
CA ALA A 41 11.96 -40.87 -7.65
C ALA A 41 12.41 -41.61 -8.93
N ASP A 42 12.75 -40.86 -9.98
CA ASP A 42 13.30 -41.42 -11.22
C ASP A 42 14.66 -42.10 -10.98
N LEU A 43 15.52 -41.49 -10.17
CA LEU A 43 16.82 -42.05 -9.79
C LEU A 43 16.67 -43.30 -8.93
N ALA A 44 15.72 -43.31 -8.00
CA ALA A 44 15.42 -44.49 -7.18
C ALA A 44 15.01 -45.69 -8.05
N SER A 45 14.22 -45.44 -9.10
CA SER A 45 13.74 -46.47 -10.02
C SER A 45 14.84 -47.01 -10.94
N LYS A 46 15.75 -46.13 -11.40
CA LYS A 46 16.82 -46.50 -12.35
C LYS A 46 18.04 -47.09 -11.67
N ASN A 47 18.46 -46.54 -10.52
CA ASN A 47 19.72 -46.90 -9.85
C ASN A 47 19.61 -46.69 -8.31
N PRO A 48 19.25 -47.73 -7.54
CA PRO A 48 19.05 -47.59 -6.09
C PRO A 48 20.34 -47.28 -5.31
N THR A 49 21.50 -47.79 -5.77
CA THR A 49 22.79 -47.54 -5.13
C THR A 49 23.23 -46.08 -5.24
N LYS A 50 23.09 -45.49 -6.44
CA LYS A 50 23.37 -44.06 -6.68
C LYS A 50 22.39 -43.17 -5.92
N HIS A 51 21.12 -43.56 -5.83
CA HIS A 51 20.12 -42.83 -5.06
C HIS A 51 20.49 -42.73 -3.58
N ALA A 52 20.92 -43.84 -2.95
CA ALA A 52 21.36 -43.84 -1.55
C ALA A 52 22.56 -42.91 -1.33
N ALA A 53 23.57 -42.96 -2.20
CA ALA A 53 24.75 -42.09 -2.12
C ALA A 53 24.40 -40.60 -2.27
N VAL A 54 23.48 -40.25 -3.19
CA VAL A 54 23.02 -38.87 -3.38
C VAL A 54 22.26 -38.36 -2.15
N LEU A 55 21.41 -39.20 -1.52
CA LEU A 55 20.70 -38.80 -0.30
C LEU A 55 21.64 -38.57 0.88
N GLU A 56 22.66 -39.42 1.03
CA GLU A 56 23.66 -39.26 2.08
C GLU A 56 24.46 -37.97 1.88
N ASN A 57 24.98 -37.73 0.67
CA ASN A 57 25.71 -36.51 0.34
C ASN A 57 24.84 -35.27 0.57
N ALA A 58 23.59 -35.27 0.10
CA ALA A 58 22.67 -34.15 0.30
C ALA A 58 22.36 -33.89 1.79
N ARG A 59 22.31 -34.95 2.62
CA ARG A 59 22.12 -34.81 4.07
C ARG A 59 23.31 -34.12 4.73
N TRP A 60 24.53 -34.48 4.34
CA TRP A 60 25.75 -33.86 4.86
C TRP A 60 25.90 -32.42 4.38
N GLU A 61 25.69 -32.15 3.09
CA GLU A 61 25.69 -30.78 2.54
C GLU A 61 24.66 -29.88 3.22
N LYS A 62 23.47 -30.42 3.51
CA LYS A 62 22.43 -29.70 4.26
C LYS A 62 22.90 -29.36 5.67
N ALA A 63 23.51 -30.32 6.37
CA ALA A 63 24.00 -30.12 7.73
C ALA A 63 25.13 -29.08 7.76
N THR A 64 26.08 -29.14 6.82
CA THR A 64 27.19 -28.16 6.74
C THR A 64 26.69 -26.77 6.38
N ALA A 65 25.74 -26.65 5.45
CA ALA A 65 25.13 -25.37 5.10
C ALA A 65 24.33 -24.77 6.28
N MET A 66 23.61 -25.58 7.04
CA MET A 66 22.94 -25.13 8.27
C MET A 66 23.93 -24.68 9.33
N ALA A 67 25.05 -25.39 9.51
CA ALA A 67 26.11 -25.01 10.44
C ALA A 67 26.76 -23.67 10.05
N HIS A 68 26.89 -23.39 8.74
CA HIS A 68 27.34 -22.11 8.20
C HIS A 68 26.26 -20.99 8.31
N GLY A 69 25.06 -21.30 8.83
CA GLY A 69 23.98 -20.34 9.04
C GLY A 69 23.06 -20.12 7.84
N ALA A 70 23.13 -20.96 6.80
CA ALA A 70 22.19 -20.89 5.69
C ALA A 70 20.80 -21.39 6.11
N VAL A 71 19.76 -20.61 5.81
CA VAL A 71 18.37 -20.99 6.10
C VAL A 71 17.78 -21.80 4.94
N ILE A 72 17.78 -23.11 5.12
CA ILE A 72 17.31 -24.08 4.14
C ILE A 72 15.78 -24.26 4.26
N ARG A 73 15.06 -24.23 3.13
CA ARG A 73 13.58 -24.19 3.08
C ARG A 73 13.03 -25.27 2.14
N ASP A 74 13.04 -26.51 2.61
CA ASP A 74 12.71 -27.67 1.77
C ASP A 74 11.33 -28.27 2.05
N ASP A 75 10.63 -27.80 3.10
CA ASP A 75 9.29 -28.33 3.43
C ASP A 75 8.23 -27.78 2.45
N MET A 76 7.76 -28.67 1.56
CA MET A 76 6.71 -28.37 0.59
C MET A 76 5.44 -27.81 1.24
N ALA A 77 5.03 -28.32 2.40
CA ALA A 77 3.80 -27.88 3.06
C ALA A 77 3.95 -26.43 3.55
N LEU A 78 5.11 -26.08 4.07
CA LEU A 78 5.44 -24.73 4.53
C LEU A 78 5.58 -23.74 3.38
N VAL A 79 6.20 -24.15 2.27
CA VAL A 79 6.30 -23.33 1.06
C VAL A 79 4.92 -23.09 0.46
N LYS A 80 4.05 -24.11 0.37
CA LYS A 80 2.64 -23.97 -0.06
C LYS A 80 1.85 -23.00 0.82
N LYS A 81 2.00 -23.09 2.16
CA LYS A 81 1.39 -22.13 3.10
C LYS A 81 1.89 -20.71 2.86
N THR A 82 3.18 -20.54 2.57
CA THR A 82 3.79 -19.24 2.30
C THR A 82 3.24 -18.63 1.01
N VAL A 83 3.12 -19.40 -0.06
CA VAL A 83 2.48 -18.97 -1.32
C VAL A 83 1.06 -18.47 -1.05
N LYS A 84 0.23 -19.27 -0.35
CA LYS A 84 -1.15 -18.90 -0.01
C LYS A 84 -1.23 -17.62 0.84
N LYS A 85 -0.32 -17.43 1.80
CA LYS A 85 -0.26 -16.20 2.63
C LYS A 85 0.03 -14.97 1.76
N LEU A 86 0.96 -15.08 0.82
CA LEU A 86 1.28 -13.98 -0.11
C LEU A 86 0.11 -13.63 -1.02
N GLU A 87 -0.61 -14.63 -1.53
CA GLU A 87 -1.80 -14.43 -2.36
C GLU A 87 -2.92 -13.75 -1.56
N LYS A 88 -3.19 -14.22 -0.34
CA LYS A 88 -4.15 -13.55 0.56
C LYS A 88 -3.76 -12.09 0.84
N ARG A 89 -2.47 -11.81 1.04
CA ARG A 89 -1.98 -10.43 1.25
C ARG A 89 -2.24 -9.55 0.02
N LYS A 90 -2.00 -10.08 -1.19
CA LYS A 90 -2.28 -9.37 -2.45
C LYS A 90 -3.77 -9.09 -2.61
N VAL A 91 -4.64 -10.07 -2.34
CA VAL A 91 -6.10 -9.91 -2.40
C VAL A 91 -6.59 -8.86 -1.39
N LYS A 92 -6.11 -8.92 -0.14
CA LYS A 92 -6.45 -7.91 0.87
C LYS A 92 -6.05 -6.50 0.41
N SER A 93 -4.81 -6.33 -0.04
CA SER A 93 -4.35 -5.04 -0.56
C SER A 93 -5.20 -4.57 -1.73
N HIS A 94 -5.48 -5.43 -2.71
CA HIS A 94 -6.35 -5.11 -3.84
C HIS A 94 -7.74 -4.62 -3.39
N ASN A 95 -8.38 -5.36 -2.48
CA ASN A 95 -9.72 -5.02 -1.99
C ASN A 95 -9.74 -3.72 -1.19
N GLU A 96 -8.71 -3.46 -0.38
CA GLU A 96 -8.59 -2.20 0.34
C GLU A 96 -8.41 -1.01 -0.61
N TRP A 97 -7.58 -1.17 -1.64
CA TRP A 97 -7.40 -0.14 -2.66
C TRP A 97 -8.69 0.12 -3.43
N LYS A 98 -9.41 -0.93 -3.82
CA LYS A 98 -10.74 -0.82 -4.43
C LYS A 98 -11.73 -0.12 -3.49
N LYS A 99 -11.77 -0.49 -2.21
CA LYS A 99 -12.63 0.18 -1.22
C LYS A 99 -12.30 1.66 -1.07
N ARG A 100 -11.02 2.04 -1.12
CA ARG A 100 -10.59 3.44 -1.08
C ARG A 100 -11.05 4.20 -2.32
N THR A 101 -10.86 3.65 -3.52
CA THR A 101 -11.30 4.30 -4.77
C THR A 101 -12.82 4.44 -4.82
N ASP A 102 -13.54 3.39 -4.43
CA ASP A 102 -15.01 3.40 -4.38
C ASP A 102 -15.53 4.40 -3.34
N GLY A 103 -14.85 4.53 -2.19
CA GLY A 103 -15.18 5.51 -1.17
C GLY A 103 -14.99 6.96 -1.64
N VAL A 104 -13.89 7.23 -2.36
CA VAL A 104 -13.64 8.54 -2.97
C VAL A 104 -14.70 8.85 -4.03
N ALA A 105 -15.00 7.89 -4.92
CA ALA A 105 -16.02 8.05 -5.95
C ALA A 105 -17.39 8.35 -5.35
N LYS A 106 -17.82 7.59 -4.32
CA LYS A 106 -19.09 7.84 -3.60
C LYS A 106 -19.12 9.22 -2.96
N SER A 107 -18.05 9.63 -2.28
CA SER A 107 -17.98 10.97 -1.67
C SER A 107 -18.07 12.11 -2.69
N ILE A 108 -17.51 11.93 -3.88
CA ILE A 108 -17.67 12.89 -4.98
C ILE A 108 -19.13 12.91 -5.44
N MET A 109 -19.70 11.74 -5.76
CA MET A 109 -21.08 11.62 -6.20
C MET A 109 -22.08 12.21 -5.21
N ASP A 110 -21.90 11.98 -3.92
CA ASP A 110 -22.83 12.49 -2.89
C ASP A 110 -22.74 14.02 -2.75
N ARG A 111 -21.53 14.59 -2.85
CA ARG A 111 -21.37 16.06 -2.90
C ARG A 111 -22.01 16.66 -4.15
N ASP A 112 -21.89 15.98 -5.29
CA ASP A 112 -22.48 16.43 -6.55
C ASP A 112 -24.01 16.32 -6.54
N LYS A 113 -24.58 15.27 -5.94
CA LYS A 113 -26.04 15.15 -5.70
C LYS A 113 -26.55 16.30 -4.83
N ILE A 114 -25.89 16.56 -3.69
CA ILE A 114 -26.26 17.68 -2.80
C ILE A 114 -26.18 19.01 -3.56
N ARG A 115 -25.16 19.19 -4.40
CA ARG A 115 -25.03 20.39 -5.24
C ARG A 115 -26.18 20.49 -6.24
N ALA A 116 -26.52 19.41 -6.93
CA ALA A 116 -27.62 19.37 -7.90
C ALA A 116 -28.98 19.67 -7.26
N GLU A 117 -29.26 19.08 -6.09
CA GLU A 117 -30.48 19.33 -5.31
C GLU A 117 -30.57 20.80 -4.87
N ASN A 118 -29.48 21.37 -4.35
CA ASN A 118 -29.44 22.78 -3.97
C ASN A 118 -29.63 23.74 -5.17
N LEU A 119 -29.05 23.41 -6.33
CA LEU A 119 -29.25 24.19 -7.55
C LEU A 119 -30.70 24.09 -8.06
N LYS A 120 -31.29 22.89 -8.00
CA LYS A 120 -32.70 22.67 -8.34
C LYS A 120 -33.62 23.48 -7.43
N ALA A 121 -33.43 23.40 -6.11
CA ALA A 121 -34.20 24.16 -5.12
C ALA A 121 -34.07 25.69 -5.33
N ARG A 122 -32.87 26.19 -5.69
CA ARG A 122 -32.67 27.60 -6.06
C ARG A 122 -33.40 27.96 -7.34
N SER A 123 -33.38 27.10 -8.36
CA SER A 123 -34.05 27.35 -9.64
C SER A 123 -35.58 27.39 -9.48
N GLU A 124 -36.15 26.44 -8.74
CA GLU A 124 -37.57 26.41 -8.40
C GLU A 124 -37.95 27.60 -7.50
N GLY A 125 -37.07 27.95 -6.54
CA GLY A 125 -37.03 29.21 -5.78
C GLY A 125 -37.27 30.46 -6.61
N LYS A 126 -36.49 30.61 -7.68
CA LYS A 126 -36.60 31.75 -8.58
C LYS A 126 -37.90 31.70 -9.37
N LYS A 127 -38.31 30.54 -9.88
CA LYS A 127 -39.56 30.38 -10.64
C LYS A 127 -40.79 30.79 -9.81
N LYS A 128 -40.88 30.36 -8.55
CA LYS A 128 -42.00 30.73 -7.66
C LYS A 128 -42.01 32.21 -7.25
N ASN A 129 -40.84 32.82 -7.06
CA ASN A 129 -40.75 34.26 -6.79
C ASN A 129 -41.10 35.12 -8.03
N VAL A 130 -40.82 34.63 -9.24
CA VAL A 130 -41.21 35.30 -10.49
C VAL A 130 -42.71 35.12 -10.77
N SER A 131 -43.30 33.96 -10.45
CA SER A 131 -44.75 33.71 -10.63
C SER A 131 -45.64 34.38 -9.57
N HIS A 132 -45.12 34.69 -8.38
CA HIS A 132 -45.86 35.38 -7.31
C HIS A 132 -45.64 36.90 -7.25
N GLY A 133 -45.14 37.51 -8.32
CA GLY A 133 -45.24 38.97 -8.51
C GLY A 133 -44.50 39.85 -7.50
N VAL A 134 -43.58 39.32 -6.69
CA VAL A 134 -42.80 40.16 -5.77
C VAL A 134 -41.63 40.78 -6.52
N LYS A 135 -41.90 41.90 -7.20
CA LYS A 135 -40.87 42.85 -7.64
C LYS A 135 -40.15 43.37 -6.39
N LYS A 136 -38.99 42.81 -6.07
CA LYS A 136 -38.10 43.43 -5.07
C LYS A 136 -37.55 44.71 -5.67
N GLY A 137 -38.05 45.83 -5.16
CA GLY A 137 -37.83 47.17 -5.68
C GLY A 137 -36.35 47.55 -5.82
N SER A 138 -36.11 48.34 -6.87
CA SER A 138 -34.97 49.23 -7.04
C SER A 138 -34.86 50.17 -5.83
N GLY A 139 -33.63 50.45 -5.39
CA GLY A 139 -33.38 51.38 -4.29
C GLY A 139 -31.91 51.49 -3.92
N VAL A 140 -31.16 52.22 -4.74
CA VAL A 140 -29.83 52.75 -4.41
C VAL A 140 -29.89 53.54 -3.10
N THR A 141 -29.09 53.18 -2.09
CA THR A 141 -28.38 54.16 -1.27
C THR A 141 -27.02 53.61 -0.84
N LYS A 142 -26.00 54.15 -1.50
CA LYS A 142 -24.60 54.12 -1.07
C LYS A 142 -24.51 54.95 0.22
N LYS A 143 -24.34 54.33 1.39
CA LYS A 143 -23.85 55.03 2.59
C LYS A 143 -22.49 54.46 2.98
N LYS A 144 -21.47 55.25 2.65
CA LYS A 144 -20.08 55.13 3.09
C LYS A 144 -20.03 55.50 4.58
N GLY A 145 -19.36 54.65 5.38
CA GLY A 145 -18.70 55.02 6.62
C GLY A 145 -19.58 55.31 7.85
N ALA A 146 -19.72 54.32 8.72
CA ALA A 146 -19.66 54.52 10.17
C ALA A 146 -19.30 53.18 10.81
N SER A 147 -18.12 53.14 11.42
CA SER A 147 -17.57 52.03 12.20
C SER A 147 -18.56 51.49 13.24
N ALA A 148 -19.08 50.28 13.01
CA ALA A 148 -19.73 49.48 14.05
C ALA A 148 -18.74 48.43 14.57
N ALA A 149 -17.71 48.90 15.28
CA ALA A 149 -16.98 48.06 16.23
C ALA A 149 -17.91 47.76 17.40
N GLY A 150 -18.74 46.72 17.24
CA GLY A 150 -19.79 46.37 18.20
C GLY A 150 -20.16 44.88 18.12
N GLY A 151 -19.18 44.02 17.84
CA GLY A 151 -19.33 42.57 17.81
C GLY A 151 -19.24 41.97 19.22
N LYS A 152 -20.38 41.99 19.90
CA LYS A 152 -20.74 41.33 21.16
C LYS A 152 -19.90 40.08 21.51
N LYS A 153 -19.19 40.15 22.65
CA LYS A 153 -18.52 39.04 23.35
C LYS A 153 -19.47 37.84 23.47
N ARG A 154 -19.09 36.68 22.93
CA ARG A 154 -19.76 35.41 23.25
C ARG A 154 -19.23 34.97 24.62
N ALA A 155 -20.10 35.02 25.62
CA ALA A 155 -19.82 34.54 26.96
C ALA A 155 -19.46 33.04 26.92
N GLY A 156 -18.40 32.67 27.63
CA GLY A 156 -17.92 31.30 27.76
C GLY A 156 -18.64 30.48 28.84
N GLY A 157 -18.28 29.19 28.88
CA GLY A 157 -18.59 28.22 29.93
C GLY A 157 -19.82 27.37 29.60
N LYS A 158 -19.76 26.04 29.51
CA LYS A 158 -19.09 25.13 30.44
C LYS A 158 -18.43 23.96 29.70
N ALA A 159 -17.13 23.79 29.92
CA ALA A 159 -16.44 22.53 29.70
C ALA A 159 -16.69 21.64 30.92
N SER A 160 -17.24 20.44 30.71
CA SER A 160 -17.31 19.40 31.75
C SER A 160 -15.93 18.74 31.86
N ILE A 161 -15.13 19.21 32.81
CA ILE A 161 -14.01 18.45 33.36
C ILE A 161 -14.61 17.30 34.18
N ALA A 162 -14.38 16.07 33.71
CA ALA A 162 -14.64 14.87 34.48
C ALA A 162 -13.31 14.44 35.13
N GLN A 163 -13.25 14.53 36.46
CA GLN A 163 -12.28 13.83 37.30
C GLN A 163 -13.03 12.84 38.17
N ARG A 164 -12.77 11.55 37.97
CA ARG A 164 -12.44 10.52 38.97
C ARG A 164 -12.57 9.15 38.34
#